data_AF-C4JHV2-F1
#
_entry.id   AF-C4JHV2-F1
#
_cell.length_a   1.000
_cell.length_b   1.000
_cell.length_c   1.000
_cell.angle_alpha   90.00
_cell.angle_beta   90.00
_cell.angle_gamma   90.00
#
_symmetry.space_group_name_H-M   'P 1'
#
loop_
_entity.id
_entity.type
_entity.pdbx_description
1 polymer ?
#
loop_
_entity_poly.entity_id
_entity_poly.type
_entity_poly.pdbx_seq_one_letter_code
_entity_poly.pdbx_strand_id
1 'polypeptide(L)'
;MALQNSPHFLGYSSLGSETTGGKADRREQVEFATELTAVASNTAPLYEKLRGPNQWPSQLPSLRPIVTSYIDELTALGERFLQLVAEALSLPQQAFFPFLSDQHRLKLVHYPGASDPLSSDLSAQGVGPHKDSSGWWTFLLQASPPEVKGLQVLNKNGDWIDVPAIPGTFVVNIGQAFEVVTNGI
;
A
#
# COMPACT_ATOMS: atom_id res chain seq x y z
N MET A 1 15.13 8.45 -8.42
CA MET A 1 14.39 7.93 -7.26
C MET A 1 14.20 6.41 -7.34
N ALA A 2 15.14 5.64 -7.89
CA ALA A 2 14.97 4.19 -8.03
C ALA A 2 14.94 3.52 -6.65
N LEU A 3 14.11 2.50 -6.45
CA LEU A 3 13.94 1.79 -5.18
C LEU A 3 15.28 1.30 -4.61
N GLN A 4 16.15 0.79 -5.49
CA GLN A 4 17.50 0.30 -5.15
C GLN A 4 18.42 1.36 -4.50
N ASN A 5 18.12 2.65 -4.65
CA ASN A 5 18.87 3.73 -4.03
C ASN A 5 18.47 3.98 -2.57
N SER A 6 17.41 3.33 -2.09
CA SER A 6 16.85 3.53 -0.76
C SER A 6 16.88 2.24 0.05
N PRO A 7 17.62 2.17 1.18
CA PRO A 7 17.55 1.03 2.09
C PRO A 7 16.18 0.91 2.78
N HIS A 8 15.34 1.94 2.66
CA HIS A 8 14.01 2.04 3.24
C HIS A 8 12.92 1.42 2.36
N PHE A 9 13.28 0.95 1.15
CA PHE A 9 12.33 0.52 0.13
C PHE A 9 11.30 1.61 -0.18
N LEU A 10 11.77 2.85 -0.35
CA LEU A 10 10.96 4.00 -0.78
C LEU A 10 11.52 4.52 -2.09
N GLY A 11 10.72 4.60 -3.15
CA GLY A 11 11.17 4.95 -4.49
C GLY A 11 10.41 4.22 -5.59
N TYR A 12 10.91 4.36 -6.82
CA TYR A 12 10.34 3.81 -8.05
C TYR A 12 10.83 2.40 -8.34
N SER A 13 9.89 1.50 -8.61
CA SER A 13 10.10 0.17 -9.18
C SER A 13 9.64 0.19 -10.65
N SER A 14 10.52 -0.23 -11.56
CA SER A 14 10.23 -0.27 -12.99
C SER A 14 9.21 -1.35 -13.34
N LEU A 15 8.60 -1.23 -14.51
CA LEU A 15 7.67 -2.22 -15.03
C LEU A 15 8.24 -3.64 -14.96
N GLY A 16 7.51 -4.55 -14.32
CA GLY A 16 7.88 -5.97 -14.24
C GLY A 16 8.99 -6.29 -13.22
N SER A 17 9.42 -5.34 -12.39
CA SER A 17 10.49 -5.59 -11.40
C SER A 17 10.00 -6.36 -10.17
N GLU A 18 8.72 -6.26 -9.83
CA GLU A 18 8.10 -6.97 -8.70
C GLU A 18 7.61 -8.36 -9.13
N THR A 19 7.61 -9.31 -8.20
CA THR A 19 7.19 -10.69 -8.46
C THR A 19 6.22 -11.17 -7.40
N THR A 20 5.06 -11.69 -7.82
CA THR A 20 4.08 -12.33 -6.94
C THR A 20 3.78 -13.74 -7.44
N GLY A 21 3.87 -14.74 -6.54
CA GLY A 21 3.62 -16.14 -6.91
C GLY A 21 4.59 -16.69 -7.96
N GLY A 22 5.83 -16.18 -8.00
CA GLY A 22 6.86 -16.58 -8.95
C GLY A 22 6.69 -16.02 -10.37
N LYS A 23 5.73 -15.12 -10.60
CA LYS A 23 5.52 -14.42 -11.87
C LYS A 23 5.75 -12.92 -11.70
N ALA A 24 6.37 -12.30 -12.70
CA ALA A 24 6.53 -10.86 -12.75
C ALA A 24 5.17 -10.16 -12.80
N ASP A 25 5.01 -9.11 -12.01
CA ASP A 25 3.81 -8.30 -11.94
C ASP A 25 3.84 -7.21 -13.01
N ARG A 26 2.80 -7.14 -13.86
CA ARG A 26 2.67 -6.16 -14.94
C ARG A 26 2.23 -4.81 -14.38
N ARG A 27 3.10 -4.19 -13.58
CA ARG A 27 2.95 -2.85 -13.03
C ARG A 27 4.30 -2.16 -12.89
N GLU A 28 4.26 -0.85 -12.92
CA GLU A 28 5.29 0.00 -12.31
C GLU A 28 4.70 0.68 -11.06
N GLN A 29 5.55 1.11 -10.14
CA GLN A 29 5.07 1.75 -8.93
C GLN A 29 6.07 2.74 -8.34
N VAL A 30 5.56 3.65 -7.51
CA VAL A 30 6.36 4.48 -6.62
C VAL A 30 5.87 4.29 -5.19
N GLU A 31 6.79 3.96 -4.29
CA GLU A 31 6.54 3.88 -2.85
C GLU A 31 6.96 5.15 -2.12
N PHE A 32 6.04 5.69 -1.33
CA PHE A 32 6.26 6.76 -0.36
C PHE A 32 5.81 6.30 1.04
N ALA A 33 6.23 7.02 2.06
CA ALA A 33 5.80 6.80 3.43
C ALA A 33 5.75 8.10 4.24
N THR A 34 5.27 8.03 5.48
CA THR A 34 5.49 9.06 6.50
C THR A 34 6.95 9.50 6.47
N GLU A 35 7.21 10.81 6.48
CA GLU A 35 8.57 11.34 6.44
C GLU A 35 9.28 11.03 7.77
N LEU A 36 10.26 10.13 7.72
CA LEU A 36 11.04 9.71 8.88
C LEU A 36 12.52 9.95 8.62
N THR A 37 13.29 10.18 9.69
CA THR A 37 14.75 10.27 9.61
C THR A 37 15.35 8.87 9.59
N ALA A 38 16.37 8.67 8.76
CA ALA A 38 17.11 7.41 8.74
C ALA A 38 17.84 7.18 10.08
N VAL A 39 17.82 5.93 10.57
CA VAL A 39 18.57 5.55 11.77
C VAL A 39 20.05 5.42 11.41
N ALA A 40 20.88 6.33 11.93
CA ALA A 40 22.31 6.44 11.58
C ALA A 40 23.21 5.35 12.22
N SER A 41 22.67 4.51 13.10
CA SER A 41 23.46 3.53 13.84
C SER A 41 23.66 2.23 13.05
N ASN A 42 24.92 1.86 12.81
CA ASN A 42 25.29 0.58 12.20
C ASN A 42 25.04 -0.63 13.10
N THR A 43 24.79 -0.42 14.40
CA THR A 43 24.46 -1.47 15.36
C THR A 43 22.95 -1.59 15.62
N ALA A 44 22.13 -0.72 15.02
CA ALA A 44 20.69 -0.83 15.11
C ALA A 44 20.19 -2.14 14.46
N PRO A 45 19.09 -2.72 14.97
CA PRO A 45 18.44 -3.86 14.33
C PRO A 45 18.15 -3.59 12.85
N LEU A 46 18.25 -4.64 12.01
CA LEU A 46 18.10 -4.47 10.55
C LEU A 46 16.76 -3.86 10.14
N TYR A 47 15.68 -4.12 10.87
CA TYR A 47 14.37 -3.56 10.56
C TYR A 47 14.32 -2.02 10.74
N GLU A 48 15.18 -1.43 11.58
CA GLU A 48 15.30 0.02 11.73
C GLU A 48 15.80 0.69 10.44
N LYS A 49 16.53 -0.06 9.60
CA LYS A 49 16.98 0.42 8.29
C LYS A 49 15.82 0.59 7.30
N LEU A 50 14.64 0.03 7.57
CA LEU A 50 13.44 0.22 6.74
C LEU A 50 12.80 1.62 6.96
N ARG A 51 13.30 2.38 7.94
CA ARG A 51 12.81 3.70 8.32
C ARG A 51 13.76 4.78 7.80
N GLY A 52 13.22 5.76 7.09
CA GLY A 52 13.99 6.89 6.60
C GLY A 52 13.27 7.70 5.53
N PRO A 53 13.98 8.66 4.90
CA PRO A 53 13.34 9.68 4.09
C PRO A 53 12.86 9.17 2.74
N ASN A 54 11.85 9.85 2.20
CA ASN A 54 11.35 9.61 0.86
C ASN A 54 12.34 10.10 -0.21
N GLN A 55 12.31 9.48 -1.40
CA GLN A 55 13.06 9.95 -2.56
C GLN A 55 12.19 10.88 -3.43
N TRP A 56 12.20 12.18 -3.11
CA TRP A 56 11.40 13.17 -3.86
C TRP A 56 12.01 13.52 -5.23
N PRO A 57 11.24 13.45 -6.33
CA PRO A 57 11.72 13.86 -7.65
C PRO A 57 11.83 15.39 -7.75
N SER A 58 13.03 15.91 -8.03
CA SER A 58 13.26 17.35 -8.16
C SER A 58 12.50 17.98 -9.33
N GLN A 59 12.17 17.20 -10.35
CA GLN A 59 11.41 17.64 -11.52
C GLN A 59 9.90 17.82 -11.23
N LEU A 60 9.39 17.28 -10.12
CA LEU A 60 7.96 17.34 -9.76
C LEU A 60 7.78 17.78 -8.30
N PRO A 61 8.16 19.02 -7.95
CA PRO A 61 8.18 19.49 -6.55
C PRO A 61 6.79 19.51 -5.90
N SER A 62 5.71 19.63 -6.69
CA SER A 62 4.33 19.58 -6.20
C SER A 62 3.94 18.20 -5.63
N LEU A 63 4.65 17.13 -5.98
CA LEU A 63 4.31 15.79 -5.54
C LEU A 63 4.45 15.63 -4.01
N ARG A 64 5.48 16.25 -3.43
CA ARG A 64 5.75 16.16 -1.98
C ARG A 64 4.56 16.64 -1.13
N PRO A 65 4.09 17.90 -1.24
CA PRO A 65 2.97 18.35 -0.42
C PRO A 65 1.68 17.56 -0.65
N ILE A 66 1.43 17.10 -1.89
CA ILE A 66 0.25 16.28 -2.20
C ILE A 66 0.31 14.93 -1.49
N VAL A 67 1.42 14.20 -1.63
CA VAL A 67 1.59 12.88 -1.02
C VAL A 67 1.60 12.96 0.50
N THR A 68 2.31 13.94 1.07
CA THR A 68 2.33 14.13 2.54
C THR A 68 0.93 14.41 3.06
N SER A 69 0.19 15.35 2.46
CA SER A 69 -1.19 15.64 2.87
C SER A 69 -2.10 14.41 2.70
N TYR A 70 -1.94 13.64 1.64
CA TYR A 70 -2.75 12.44 1.41
C TYR A 70 -2.48 11.35 2.45
N ILE A 71 -1.22 11.15 2.86
CA ILE A 71 -0.87 10.22 3.94
C ILE A 71 -1.47 10.70 5.25
N ASP A 72 -1.34 11.99 5.60
CA ASP A 72 -1.86 12.53 6.86
C ASP A 72 -3.39 12.36 6.98
N GLU A 73 -4.13 12.65 5.91
CA GLU A 73 -5.60 12.49 5.87
C GLU A 73 -6.02 11.01 5.97
N LEU A 74 -5.32 10.09 5.30
CA LEU A 74 -5.60 8.66 5.41
C LEU A 74 -5.19 8.07 6.76
N THR A 75 -4.16 8.60 7.41
CA THR A 75 -3.81 8.23 8.78
C THR A 75 -4.92 8.62 9.73
N ALA A 76 -5.43 9.85 9.66
CA ALA A 76 -6.55 10.29 10.48
C ALA A 76 -7.83 9.46 10.24
N LEU A 77 -8.11 9.12 8.98
CA LEU A 77 -9.21 8.22 8.64
C LEU A 77 -9.02 6.81 9.23
N GLY A 78 -7.81 6.26 9.13
CA GLY A 78 -7.46 4.94 9.67
C GLY A 78 -7.60 4.87 11.19
N GLU A 79 -7.14 5.89 11.91
CA GLU A 79 -7.29 6.00 13.37
C GLU A 79 -8.76 6.09 13.78
N ARG A 80 -9.59 6.86 13.04
CA ARG A 80 -11.03 6.90 13.27
C ARG A 80 -11.69 5.54 13.03
N PHE A 81 -11.29 4.83 11.99
CA PHE A 81 -11.76 3.47 11.71
C PHE A 81 -11.41 2.53 12.87
N LEU A 82 -10.21 2.64 13.43
CA LEU A 82 -9.77 1.83 14.56
C LEU A 82 -10.60 2.05 15.82
N GLN A 83 -10.98 3.29 16.11
CA GLN A 83 -11.86 3.60 17.23
C GLN A 83 -13.25 2.95 17.05
N LEU A 84 -13.81 3.03 15.83
CA LEU A 84 -15.10 2.40 15.51
C LEU A 84 -15.05 0.88 15.60
N VAL A 85 -13.94 0.28 15.18
CA VAL A 85 -13.74 -1.17 15.29
C VAL A 85 -13.58 -1.60 16.75
N ALA A 86 -12.84 -0.83 17.56
CA ALA A 86 -12.75 -1.06 19.00
C ALA A 86 -14.15 -0.99 19.65
N GLU A 87 -14.95 0.01 19.31
CA GLU A 87 -16.33 0.14 19.78
C GLU A 87 -17.19 -1.07 19.37
N ALA A 88 -17.13 -1.49 18.09
CA ALA A 88 -17.87 -2.65 17.59
C ALA A 88 -17.48 -3.96 18.32
N LEU A 89 -16.24 -4.05 18.81
CA LEU A 89 -15.73 -5.18 19.60
C LEU A 89 -15.96 -5.01 21.11
N SER A 90 -16.70 -3.97 21.53
CA SER A 90 -16.91 -3.63 22.95
C SER A 90 -15.61 -3.39 23.74
N LEU A 91 -14.60 -2.85 23.07
CA LEU A 91 -13.30 -2.47 23.64
C LEU A 91 -13.23 -0.95 23.88
N PRO A 92 -12.31 -0.48 24.75
CA PRO A 92 -11.98 0.93 24.82
C PRO A 92 -11.54 1.47 23.45
N GLN A 93 -11.99 2.67 23.07
CA GLN A 93 -11.73 3.25 21.73
C GLN A 93 -10.24 3.31 21.34
N GLN A 94 -9.34 3.37 22.33
CA GLN A 94 -7.89 3.43 22.12
C GLN A 94 -7.19 2.09 22.31
N ALA A 95 -7.92 0.97 22.42
CA ALA A 95 -7.34 -0.36 22.70
C ALA A 95 -6.26 -0.79 21.70
N PHE A 96 -6.38 -0.31 20.45
CA PHE A 96 -5.48 -0.67 19.36
C PHE A 96 -4.30 0.29 19.14
N PHE A 97 -4.35 1.48 19.71
CA PHE A 97 -3.35 2.54 19.47
C PHE A 97 -1.92 2.16 19.90
N PRO A 98 -1.70 1.42 21.01
CA PRO A 98 -0.36 1.01 21.41
C PRO A 98 0.40 0.13 20.39
N PHE A 99 -0.31 -0.43 19.40
CA PHE A 99 0.26 -1.30 18.38
C PHE A 99 0.47 -0.60 17.03
N LEU A 100 0.13 0.68 16.93
CA LEU A 100 0.31 1.44 15.70
C LEU A 100 1.80 1.74 15.46
N SER A 101 2.20 1.66 14.19
CA SER A 101 3.49 2.15 13.70
C SER A 101 3.35 3.63 13.35
N ASP A 102 4.43 4.40 13.53
CA ASP A 102 4.54 5.77 13.04
C ASP A 102 4.87 5.85 11.54
N GLN A 103 5.10 4.71 10.88
CA GLN A 103 5.32 4.63 9.44
C GLN A 103 4.06 4.11 8.73
N HIS A 104 3.41 4.99 7.98
CA HIS A 104 2.34 4.67 7.03
C HIS A 104 2.89 4.72 5.60
N ARG A 105 2.47 3.82 4.73
CA ARG A 105 3.00 3.69 3.36
C ARG A 105 1.92 4.01 2.33
N LEU A 106 2.34 4.66 1.24
CA LEU A 106 1.54 4.92 0.05
C LEU A 106 2.22 4.30 -1.16
N LYS A 107 1.45 3.55 -1.95
CA LYS A 107 1.89 3.06 -3.27
C LYS A 107 1.09 3.76 -4.36
N LEU A 108 1.79 4.44 -5.25
CA LEU A 108 1.22 4.90 -6.52
C LEU A 108 1.56 3.85 -7.57
N VAL A 109 0.54 3.22 -8.15
CA VAL A 109 0.72 2.07 -9.04
C VAL A 109 0.10 2.36 -10.40
N HIS A 110 0.84 2.05 -11.45
CA HIS A 110 0.36 2.13 -12.82
C HIS A 110 0.45 0.75 -13.49
N TYR A 111 -0.69 0.31 -14.04
CA TYR A 111 -0.81 -0.92 -14.80
C TYR A 111 -0.92 -0.56 -16.29
N PRO A 112 0.08 -0.91 -17.12
CA PRO A 112 0.01 -0.63 -18.55
C PRO A 112 -1.11 -1.46 -19.20
N GLY A 113 -1.74 -0.87 -20.21
CA GLY A 113 -2.83 -1.52 -20.96
C GLY A 113 -2.34 -2.78 -21.69
N ALA A 114 -3.27 -3.71 -21.97
CA ALA A 114 -2.95 -5.01 -22.59
C ALA A 114 -2.19 -4.89 -23.92
N SER A 115 -2.44 -3.84 -24.70
CA SER A 115 -1.81 -3.55 -25.99
C SER A 115 -0.49 -2.76 -25.89
N ASP A 116 -0.01 -2.45 -24.69
CA ASP A 116 1.23 -1.69 -24.51
C ASP A 116 2.45 -2.54 -24.92
N PRO A 117 3.23 -2.11 -25.93
CA PRO A 117 4.40 -2.84 -26.42
C PRO A 117 5.46 -3.10 -25.33
N LEU A 118 5.56 -2.23 -24.32
CA LEU A 118 6.53 -2.38 -23.23
C LEU A 118 6.21 -3.55 -22.29
N SER A 119 5.06 -4.19 -22.49
CA SER A 119 4.59 -5.29 -21.64
C SER A 119 4.16 -6.53 -22.43
N SER A 120 4.51 -6.62 -23.72
CA SER A 120 4.19 -7.78 -24.58
C SER A 120 4.79 -9.09 -24.07
N ASP A 121 5.97 -9.01 -23.48
CA ASP A 121 6.75 -10.17 -23.02
C ASP A 121 6.52 -10.48 -21.54
N LEU A 122 5.69 -9.68 -20.86
CA LEU A 122 5.35 -9.88 -19.45
C LEU A 122 4.12 -10.78 -19.30
N SER A 123 4.06 -11.42 -18.13
CA SER A 123 2.84 -12.11 -17.69
C SER A 123 1.62 -11.18 -17.81
N ALA A 124 0.47 -11.72 -18.20
CA ALA A 124 -0.79 -10.98 -18.17
C ALA A 124 -1.26 -10.66 -16.73
N GLN A 125 -0.60 -11.22 -15.71
CA GLN A 125 -0.85 -10.91 -14.30
C GLN A 125 -0.51 -9.45 -14.00
N GLY A 126 -1.49 -8.68 -13.52
CA GLY A 126 -1.25 -7.38 -12.90
C GLY A 126 -0.45 -7.57 -11.61
N VAL A 127 -1.12 -8.00 -10.53
CA VAL A 127 -0.49 -8.54 -9.33
C VAL A 127 -1.13 -9.89 -9.02
N GLY A 128 -0.31 -10.86 -8.62
CA GLY A 128 -0.81 -12.19 -8.25
C GLY A 128 -1.68 -12.17 -6.98
N PRO A 129 -2.41 -13.26 -6.68
CA PRO A 129 -3.15 -13.41 -5.43
C PRO A 129 -2.24 -13.23 -4.21
N HIS A 130 -2.60 -12.32 -3.31
CA HIS A 130 -1.89 -12.06 -2.07
C HIS A 130 -2.82 -11.47 -1.00
N LYS A 131 -2.33 -11.43 0.24
CA LYS A 131 -2.85 -10.58 1.31
C LYS A 131 -1.85 -9.46 1.56
N ASP A 132 -2.34 -8.27 1.90
CA ASP A 132 -1.48 -7.17 2.34
C ASP A 132 -0.84 -7.53 3.69
N SER A 133 0.48 -7.67 3.70
CA SER A 133 1.24 -8.12 4.86
C SER A 133 1.60 -6.99 5.82
N SER A 134 1.58 -5.73 5.35
CA SER A 134 1.95 -4.56 6.12
C SER A 134 0.76 -3.66 6.42
N GLY A 135 0.76 -3.07 7.61
CA GLY A 135 -0.31 -2.19 8.06
C GLY A 135 -1.57 -2.94 8.51
N TRP A 136 -2.50 -2.16 9.06
CA TRP A 136 -3.75 -2.66 9.62
C TRP A 136 -4.89 -2.60 8.61
N TRP A 137 -4.87 -1.57 7.76
CA TRP A 137 -5.86 -1.31 6.73
C TRP A 137 -5.16 -0.87 5.46
N THR A 138 -5.76 -1.25 4.33
CA THR A 138 -5.47 -0.64 3.03
C THR A 138 -6.67 0.18 2.62
N PHE A 139 -6.45 1.47 2.37
CA PHE A 139 -7.43 2.36 1.73
C PHE A 139 -7.01 2.55 0.28
N LEU A 140 -7.69 1.83 -0.62
CA LEU A 140 -7.36 1.83 -2.03
C LEU A 140 -8.28 2.80 -2.79
N LEU A 141 -7.67 3.80 -3.40
CA LEU A 141 -8.28 4.62 -4.43
C LEU A 141 -8.06 3.97 -5.80
N GLN A 142 -9.14 3.58 -6.47
CA GLN A 142 -9.08 3.19 -7.88
C GLN A 142 -9.13 4.46 -8.74
N ALA A 143 -7.95 4.99 -9.10
CA ALA A 143 -7.84 6.25 -9.84
C ALA A 143 -8.28 6.16 -11.33
N SER A 144 -8.44 4.96 -11.86
CA SER A 144 -8.89 4.73 -13.23
C SER A 144 -10.39 5.00 -13.40
N PRO A 145 -10.85 5.35 -14.61
CA PRO A 145 -12.28 5.46 -14.92
C PRO A 145 -13.06 4.16 -14.63
N PRO A 146 -14.37 4.21 -14.32
CA PRO A 146 -15.17 3.04 -13.95
C PRO A 146 -15.18 1.88 -14.96
N GLU A 147 -14.98 2.17 -16.25
CA GLU A 147 -14.89 1.18 -17.32
C GLU A 147 -13.59 0.37 -17.28
N VAL A 148 -12.54 0.88 -16.61
CA VAL A 148 -11.27 0.18 -16.43
C VAL A 148 -11.40 -0.78 -15.24
N LYS A 149 -11.48 -2.07 -15.56
CA LYS A 149 -11.52 -3.16 -14.58
C LYS A 149 -10.10 -3.59 -14.20
N GLY A 150 -9.94 -4.18 -13.00
CA GLY A 150 -8.64 -4.75 -12.63
C GLY A 150 -8.56 -5.39 -11.25
N LEU A 151 -9.30 -4.89 -10.26
CA LEU A 151 -9.29 -5.46 -8.92
C LEU A 151 -10.28 -6.61 -8.79
N GLN A 152 -9.79 -7.74 -8.29
CA GLN A 152 -10.61 -8.85 -7.84
C GLN A 152 -10.23 -9.22 -6.41
N VAL A 153 -11.21 -9.66 -5.62
CA VAL A 153 -10.98 -10.15 -4.25
C VAL A 153 -11.54 -11.56 -4.10
N LEU A 154 -10.86 -12.39 -3.31
CA LEU A 154 -11.32 -13.74 -3.00
C LEU A 154 -12.26 -13.70 -1.80
N ASN A 155 -13.53 -14.06 -2.01
CA ASN A 155 -14.53 -14.07 -0.93
C ASN A 155 -14.36 -15.32 -0.03
N LYS A 156 -15.16 -15.40 1.05
CA LYS A 156 -15.12 -16.54 2.00
C LYS A 156 -15.59 -17.88 1.40
N ASN A 157 -16.27 -17.86 0.27
CA ASN A 157 -16.69 -19.06 -0.47
C ASN A 157 -15.59 -19.58 -1.39
N GLY A 158 -14.48 -18.85 -1.56
CA GLY A 158 -13.40 -19.19 -2.48
C GLY A 158 -13.62 -18.67 -3.90
N ASP A 159 -14.56 -17.74 -4.11
CA ASP A 159 -14.81 -17.15 -5.43
C ASP A 159 -14.09 -15.81 -5.56
N TRP A 160 -13.45 -15.60 -6.72
CA TRP A 160 -12.97 -14.29 -7.11
C TRP A 160 -14.15 -13.42 -7.55
N ILE A 161 -14.30 -12.26 -6.93
CA ILE A 161 -15.33 -11.27 -7.29
C ILE A 161 -14.68 -9.98 -7.78
N ASP A 162 -15.27 -9.37 -8.81
CA ASP A 162 -14.83 -8.07 -9.31
C ASP A 162 -15.15 -6.96 -8.31
N VAL A 163 -14.21 -6.03 -8.13
CA VAL A 163 -14.40 -4.80 -7.35
C VAL A 163 -14.42 -3.61 -8.31
N PRO A 164 -15.60 -3.11 -8.69
CA PRO A 164 -15.72 -2.00 -9.63
C PRO A 164 -15.21 -0.71 -9.02
N ALA A 165 -14.58 0.14 -9.83
CA ALA A 165 -14.22 1.50 -9.40
C ALA A 165 -15.49 2.35 -9.28
N ILE A 166 -15.80 2.79 -8.06
CA ILE A 166 -16.95 3.65 -7.76
C ILE A 166 -16.45 5.06 -7.45
N PRO A 167 -16.85 6.10 -8.21
CA PRO A 167 -16.41 7.47 -7.98
C PRO A 167 -16.70 7.96 -6.55
N GLY A 168 -15.72 8.62 -5.93
CA GLY A 168 -15.86 9.19 -4.59
C GLY A 168 -15.77 8.18 -3.44
N THR A 169 -15.23 6.98 -3.68
CA THR A 169 -15.12 5.92 -2.66
C THR A 169 -13.71 5.36 -2.57
N PHE A 170 -13.41 4.73 -1.43
CA PHE A 170 -12.26 3.86 -1.25
C PHE A 170 -12.74 2.41 -1.17
N VAL A 171 -11.95 1.49 -1.71
CA VAL A 171 -12.00 0.09 -1.32
C VAL A 171 -11.19 -0.05 -0.03
N VAL A 172 -11.77 -0.68 0.99
CA VAL A 172 -11.10 -0.87 2.28
C VAL A 172 -10.96 -2.36 2.55
N ASN A 173 -9.74 -2.81 2.80
CA ASN A 173 -9.46 -4.18 3.25
C ASN A 173 -8.58 -4.21 4.49
N ILE A 174 -8.70 -5.30 5.24
CA ILE A 174 -7.92 -5.60 6.44
C ILE A 174 -6.55 -6.14 6.02
N GLY A 175 -5.49 -5.65 6.67
CA GLY A 175 -4.13 -6.18 6.54
C GLY A 175 -3.87 -7.32 7.54
N GLN A 176 -2.89 -8.16 7.22
CA GLN A 176 -2.55 -9.33 8.05
C GLN A 176 -2.13 -8.96 9.48
N ALA A 177 -1.53 -7.78 9.70
CA ALA A 177 -1.14 -7.34 11.05
C ALA A 177 -2.36 -7.20 11.98
N PHE A 178 -3.48 -6.69 11.45
CA PHE A 178 -4.70 -6.59 12.23
C PHE A 178 -5.34 -7.97 12.47
N GLU A 179 -5.37 -8.84 11.45
CA GLU A 179 -5.82 -10.24 11.58
C GLU A 179 -5.08 -10.97 12.72
N VAL A 180 -3.77 -10.73 12.87
CA VAL A 180 -2.96 -11.29 13.97
C VAL A 180 -3.38 -10.74 15.32
N VAL A 181 -3.58 -9.42 15.44
CA VAL A 181 -3.97 -8.78 16.71
C VAL A 181 -5.37 -9.22 17.16
N THR A 182 -6.28 -9.46 16.22
CA THR A 182 -7.64 -9.95 16.54
C THR A 182 -7.74 -11.48 16.59
N ASN A 183 -6.67 -12.21 16.27
CA ASN A 183 -6.66 -13.67 16.11
C ASN A 183 -7.75 -14.16 15.13
N GLY A 184 -7.95 -13.42 14.04
CA GLY A 184 -8.86 -13.79 12.94
C GLY A 184 -10.35 -13.60 13.21
N ILE A 185 -10.73 -12.83 14.25
CA ILE A 185 -12.12 -12.36 14.46
C ILE A 185 -12.55 -11.46 13.30
#